data_AF-R9GQL7-F1
#
_entry.id   AF-R9GQL7-F1
#
_cell.length_a   1.000
_cell.length_b   1.000
_cell.length_c   1.000
_cell.angle_alpha   90.00
_cell.angle_beta   90.00
_cell.angle_gamma   90.00
#
_symmetry.space_group_name_H-M   'P 1'
#
loop_
_entity.id
_entity.type
_entity.pdbx_description
1 polymer ?
#
loop_
_entity_poly.entity_id
_entity_poly.type
_entity_poly.pdbx_seq_one_letter_code
_entity_poly.pdbx_strand_id
1 'polypeptide(L)'
;MKLLVILMIFYLYALTYGVFMTEIFRIPAPLLFCFPLIILYKEKSDHFYYWKELFVLIASVFCYYIIGSSDYRTFIATFISMVICVCYFNYFVNTNKSRFNYSILIFYLLLTFSAVVMVLNHFYPQMNNVRELIMNEMVLQSPSGIAISQFTFGYQLAALVSFAVIYTIVFHQPFYIKIFVFLTCLLFIYLGMQRSVFITFACSITLFSLLYYRYKAIFIIGIAICTSLLFYNYVLKDSSDNKNNILSKNENNDPEFNRSGLVAENLRIYADYPLGLVFYGKSWGDVIYRNRVFSSGITSHNAYLMFITYLGPFLGLALLLAVYSKIVRIGFAALKQIRLKENAMLICLCFSFLAISINALSHNAWLISADGPTLFLYISILHLNKIMPLEKEQAKLEI
;
A
#
# COMPACT_ATOMS: atom_id res chain seq x y z
N MET A 1 8.80 -0.42 29.50
CA MET A 1 7.69 -0.77 28.56
C MET A 1 6.97 0.46 28.00
N LYS A 2 6.46 1.39 28.80
CA LYS A 2 5.69 2.56 28.29
C LYS A 2 6.47 3.40 27.26
N LEU A 3 7.71 3.76 27.55
CA LEU A 3 8.58 4.52 26.63
C LEU A 3 8.83 3.80 25.29
N LEU A 4 9.05 2.48 25.33
CA LEU A 4 9.26 1.66 24.14
C LEU A 4 8.03 1.68 23.22
N VAL A 5 6.84 1.50 23.78
CA VAL A 5 5.58 1.53 23.01
C VAL A 5 5.34 2.92 22.41
N ILE A 6 5.61 3.98 23.16
CA ILE A 6 5.48 5.37 22.66
C ILE A 6 6.42 5.62 21.48
N LEU A 7 7.69 5.22 21.58
CA LEU A 7 8.66 5.36 20.49
C LEU A 7 8.26 4.53 19.26
N MET A 8 7.74 3.31 19.46
CA MET A 8 7.19 2.50 18.36
C MET A 8 6.01 3.21 17.67
N ILE A 9 5.10 3.82 18.44
CA ILE A 9 3.97 4.57 17.89
C ILE A 9 4.47 5.75 17.06
N PHE A 10 5.39 6.56 17.57
CA PHE A 10 5.90 7.71 16.82
C PHE A 10 6.68 7.31 15.56
N TYR A 11 7.48 6.25 15.64
CA TYR A 11 8.18 5.73 14.47
C TYR A 11 7.21 5.20 13.41
N LEU A 12 6.25 4.37 13.79
CA LEU A 12 5.25 3.83 12.86
C LEU A 12 4.31 4.90 12.34
N TYR A 13 4.02 5.94 13.13
CA TYR A 13 3.31 7.14 12.69
C TYR A 13 4.06 7.83 11.55
N ALA A 14 5.35 8.12 11.76
CA ALA A 14 6.18 8.78 10.75
C ALA A 14 6.27 7.96 9.46
N LEU A 15 6.46 6.63 9.60
CA LEU A 15 6.51 5.73 8.46
C LEU A 15 5.17 5.63 7.73
N THR A 16 4.06 5.39 8.45
CA THR A 16 2.73 5.11 7.87
C THR A 16 2.15 6.31 7.15
N TYR A 17 2.40 7.52 7.66
CA TYR A 17 1.89 8.75 7.04
C TYR A 17 2.90 9.44 6.14
N GLY A 18 4.13 8.92 6.02
CA GLY A 18 5.17 9.50 5.17
C GLY A 18 5.73 10.82 5.70
N VAL A 19 5.63 11.07 7.00
CA VAL A 19 6.19 12.27 7.63
C VAL A 19 7.71 12.12 7.69
N PHE A 20 8.41 12.77 6.75
CA PHE A 20 9.86 12.66 6.65
C PHE A 20 10.59 13.70 7.50
N MET A 21 10.10 14.94 7.56
CA MET A 21 10.70 16.03 8.34
C MET A 21 9.67 16.63 9.30
N THR A 22 10.13 17.10 10.46
CA THR A 22 9.29 17.89 11.39
C THR A 22 9.77 19.33 11.41
N GLU A 23 8.89 20.31 11.63
CA GLU A 23 9.30 21.73 11.68
C GLU A 23 10.26 22.01 12.84
N ILE A 24 10.11 21.28 13.95
CA ILE A 24 10.90 21.46 15.18
C ILE A 24 12.29 20.84 15.05
N PHE A 25 12.37 19.63 14.49
CA PHE A 25 13.63 18.91 14.30
C PHE A 25 13.88 18.70 12.81
N ARG A 26 14.90 19.38 12.26
CA ARG A 26 15.42 19.19 10.89
C ARG A 26 16.15 17.85 10.69
N ILE A 27 15.82 16.86 11.51
CA ILE A 27 16.33 15.50 11.44
C ILE A 27 15.19 14.65 10.88
N PRO A 28 15.47 13.70 9.96
CA PRO A 28 14.43 12.83 9.45
C PRO A 28 13.66 12.14 10.58
N ALA A 29 12.33 12.30 10.62
CA ALA A 29 11.48 11.76 11.69
C ALA A 29 11.61 10.22 11.84
N PRO A 30 11.72 9.43 10.74
CA PRO A 30 12.02 8.01 10.87
C PRO A 30 13.31 7.74 11.64
N LEU A 31 14.32 8.62 11.49
CA LEU A 31 15.62 8.50 12.15
C LEU A 31 15.48 8.82 13.64
N LEU A 32 14.87 9.96 13.95
CA LEU A 32 14.67 10.45 15.32
C LEU A 32 13.99 9.40 16.21
N PHE A 33 12.94 8.74 15.72
CA PHE A 33 12.16 7.80 16.52
C PHE A 33 12.68 6.36 16.47
N CYS A 34 13.34 5.95 15.38
CA CYS A 34 13.87 4.60 15.25
C CYS A 34 15.23 4.39 15.93
N PHE A 35 16.13 5.39 15.90
CA PHE A 35 17.47 5.26 16.48
C PHE A 35 17.44 4.92 17.98
N PRO A 36 16.62 5.56 18.82
CA PRO A 36 16.50 5.20 20.23
C PRO A 36 16.01 3.75 20.42
N LEU A 37 15.11 3.26 19.57
CA LEU A 37 14.64 1.88 19.62
C LEU A 37 15.75 0.88 19.29
N ILE A 38 16.57 1.18 18.28
CA ILE A 38 17.67 0.32 17.85
C ILE A 38 18.81 0.33 18.87
N ILE A 39 19.20 1.49 19.40
CA ILE A 39 20.38 1.62 20.28
C ILE A 39 20.05 1.11 21.69
N LEU A 40 18.91 1.50 22.27
CA LEU A 40 18.58 1.21 23.66
C LEU A 40 17.94 -0.16 23.86
N TYR A 41 17.23 -0.66 22.84
CA TYR A 41 16.43 -1.89 22.95
C TYR A 41 16.83 -2.96 21.92
N LYS A 42 18.05 -2.87 21.37
CA LYS A 42 18.61 -3.84 20.43
C LYS A 42 18.46 -5.26 20.95
N GLU A 43 17.91 -6.15 20.13
CA GLU A 43 18.01 -7.58 20.43
C GLU A 43 19.39 -8.10 19.99
N LYS A 44 19.95 -9.06 20.73
CA LYS A 44 21.24 -9.68 20.37
C LYS A 44 21.05 -10.47 19.08
N SER A 45 21.50 -9.90 17.97
CA SER A 45 21.63 -10.58 16.69
C SER A 45 22.95 -10.17 16.06
N ASP A 46 23.71 -11.16 15.63
CA ASP A 46 25.02 -10.97 15.01
C ASP A 46 24.92 -10.86 13.47
N HIS A 47 23.74 -11.10 12.89
CA HIS A 47 23.58 -11.24 11.44
C HIS A 47 22.53 -10.28 10.87
N PHE A 48 22.85 -9.66 9.73
CA PHE A 48 21.92 -8.83 8.97
C PHE A 48 21.23 -9.67 7.89
N TYR A 49 19.92 -9.87 8.02
CA TYR A 49 19.21 -10.85 7.18
C TYR A 49 18.78 -10.31 5.81
N TYR A 50 18.74 -8.99 5.60
CA TYR A 50 18.01 -8.37 4.47
C TYR A 50 18.91 -7.76 3.40
N TRP A 51 20.20 -8.11 3.37
CA TRP A 51 21.16 -7.44 2.49
C TRP A 51 20.77 -7.53 1.01
N LYS A 52 20.34 -8.71 0.56
CA LYS A 52 19.96 -8.96 -0.83
C LYS A 52 18.72 -8.13 -1.22
N GLU A 53 17.69 -8.15 -0.37
CA GLU A 53 16.44 -7.43 -0.62
C GLU A 53 16.64 -5.91 -0.56
N LEU A 54 17.43 -5.43 0.41
CA LEU A 54 17.77 -4.01 0.53
C LEU A 54 18.57 -3.53 -0.68
N PHE A 55 19.54 -4.31 -1.16
CA PHE A 55 20.31 -3.97 -2.36
C PHE A 55 19.42 -3.83 -3.59
N VAL A 56 18.50 -4.77 -3.81
CA VAL A 56 17.56 -4.71 -4.94
C VAL A 56 16.64 -3.49 -4.84
N LEU A 57 16.11 -3.19 -3.65
CA LEU A 57 15.29 -2.00 -3.43
C LEU A 57 16.08 -0.71 -3.71
N ILE A 58 17.29 -0.58 -3.16
CA ILE A 58 18.14 0.61 -3.37
C ILE A 58 18.49 0.76 -4.85
N ALA A 59 18.89 -0.33 -5.53
CA ALA A 59 19.19 -0.30 -6.95
C ALA A 59 17.97 0.16 -7.77
N SER A 60 16.77 -0.28 -7.39
CA SER A 60 15.53 0.09 -8.09
C SER A 60 15.15 1.56 -7.86
N VAL A 61 15.28 2.05 -6.62
CA VAL A 61 15.07 3.46 -6.26
C VAL A 61 16.11 4.36 -6.93
N PHE A 62 17.36 3.91 -7.00
CA PHE A 62 18.44 4.63 -7.69
C PHE A 62 18.16 4.73 -9.19
N CYS A 63 17.85 3.61 -9.84
CA CYS A 63 17.52 3.63 -11.27
C CYS A 63 16.30 4.52 -11.54
N TYR A 64 15.26 4.44 -10.73
CA TYR A 64 14.04 5.22 -10.96
C TYR A 64 14.23 6.72 -10.71
N TYR A 65 14.73 7.11 -9.54
CA TYR A 65 14.79 8.52 -9.17
C TYR A 65 16.01 9.25 -9.68
N ILE A 66 17.20 8.63 -9.62
CA ILE A 66 18.42 9.29 -10.09
C ILE A 66 18.52 9.21 -11.60
N ILE A 67 18.41 8.01 -12.16
CA ILE A 67 18.59 7.83 -13.61
C ILE A 67 17.32 8.23 -14.38
N GLY A 68 16.14 7.79 -13.93
CA GLY A 68 14.88 8.02 -14.63
C GLY A 68 14.30 9.43 -14.47
N SER A 69 14.31 9.96 -13.23
CA SER A 69 13.63 11.22 -12.90
C SER A 69 14.57 12.37 -12.54
N SER A 70 15.88 12.14 -12.39
CA SER A 70 16.87 13.12 -11.89
C SER A 70 16.47 13.81 -10.57
N ASP A 71 15.67 13.15 -9.72
CA ASP A 71 15.19 13.69 -8.45
C ASP A 71 15.99 13.13 -7.26
N TYR A 72 17.07 13.85 -6.94
CA TYR A 72 17.98 13.52 -5.86
C TYR A 72 17.34 13.64 -4.46
N ARG A 73 16.40 14.58 -4.29
CA ARG A 73 15.81 14.85 -2.96
C ARG A 73 14.88 13.71 -2.57
N THR A 74 14.01 13.29 -3.49
CA THR A 74 13.09 12.18 -3.26
C THR A 74 13.84 10.85 -3.16
N PHE A 75 14.94 10.68 -3.91
CA PHE A 75 15.84 9.53 -3.75
C PHE A 75 16.37 9.41 -2.32
N ILE A 76 16.96 10.47 -1.76
CA ILE A 76 17.57 10.44 -0.42
C ILE A 76 16.51 10.16 0.65
N ALA A 77 15.35 10.81 0.57
CA ALA A 77 14.26 10.61 1.54
C ALA A 77 13.75 9.15 1.52
N THR A 78 13.57 8.59 0.33
CA THR A 78 13.14 7.20 0.15
C THR A 78 14.20 6.21 0.63
N PHE A 79 15.46 6.44 0.27
CA PHE A 79 16.60 5.63 0.69
C PHE A 79 16.70 5.54 2.22
N ILE A 80 16.67 6.69 2.90
CA ILE A 80 16.73 6.76 4.37
C ILE A 80 15.56 5.99 4.99
N SER A 81 14.35 6.20 4.48
CA SER A 81 13.15 5.52 4.99
C SER A 81 13.22 4.00 4.82
N MET A 82 13.70 3.52 3.67
CA MET A 82 13.90 2.08 3.41
C MET A 82 14.94 1.46 4.34
N VAL A 83 16.11 2.09 4.46
CA VAL A 83 17.19 1.59 5.33
C VAL A 83 16.74 1.54 6.78
N ILE A 84 16.09 2.59 7.28
CA ILE A 84 15.58 2.63 8.66
C ILE A 84 14.50 1.58 8.88
N CYS A 85 13.60 1.37 7.93
CA CYS A 85 12.58 0.32 8.01
C CYS A 85 13.20 -1.08 8.13
N VAL A 86 14.21 -1.37 7.32
CA VAL A 86 14.94 -2.65 7.41
C VAL A 86 15.68 -2.76 8.75
N CYS A 87 16.35 -1.69 9.21
CA CYS A 87 17.04 -1.67 10.49
C CYS A 87 16.09 -1.88 11.68
N TYR A 88 14.89 -1.30 11.64
CA TYR A 88 13.84 -1.50 12.64
C TYR A 88 13.49 -2.99 12.77
N PHE A 89 13.20 -3.66 11.67
CA PHE A 89 12.86 -5.08 11.68
C PHE A 89 14.06 -5.96 12.03
N ASN A 90 15.26 -5.65 11.54
CA ASN A 90 16.45 -6.46 11.78
C ASN A 90 16.99 -6.38 13.22
N TYR A 91 17.04 -5.17 13.80
CA TYR A 91 17.72 -4.95 15.08
C TYR A 91 16.77 -4.80 16.28
N PHE A 92 15.60 -4.18 16.08
CA PHE A 92 14.64 -3.96 17.17
C PHE A 92 13.63 -5.11 17.27
N VAL A 93 13.01 -5.51 16.16
CA VAL A 93 12.03 -6.63 16.17
C VAL A 93 12.75 -7.97 16.23
N ASN A 94 13.76 -8.18 15.37
CA ASN A 94 14.61 -9.37 15.28
C ASN A 94 13.84 -10.70 15.38
N THR A 95 13.92 -11.45 16.47
CA THR A 95 13.23 -12.76 16.60
C THR A 95 12.01 -12.68 17.53
N ASN A 96 11.73 -11.50 18.06
CA ASN A 96 10.70 -11.28 19.05
C ASN A 96 9.31 -11.20 18.42
N LYS A 97 8.57 -12.32 18.49
CA LYS A 97 7.18 -12.40 18.01
C LYS A 97 6.27 -11.36 18.66
N SER A 98 6.51 -11.00 19.93
CA SER A 98 5.70 -10.01 20.63
C SER A 98 5.89 -8.61 20.04
N ARG A 99 7.15 -8.17 19.83
CA ARG A 99 7.45 -6.87 19.21
C ARG A 99 6.93 -6.79 17.77
N PHE A 100 7.00 -7.89 17.02
CA PHE A 100 6.43 -7.97 15.68
C PHE A 100 4.91 -7.75 15.73
N ASN A 101 4.19 -8.50 16.56
CA ASN A 101 2.74 -8.37 16.69
C ASN A 101 2.30 -6.98 17.16
N TYR A 102 3.03 -6.36 18.10
CA TYR A 102 2.77 -4.97 18.49
C TYR A 102 3.00 -4.00 17.34
N SER A 103 4.01 -4.21 16.50
CA SER A 103 4.27 -3.37 15.33
C SER A 103 3.12 -3.44 14.33
N ILE A 104 2.64 -4.66 14.02
CA ILE A 104 1.48 -4.87 13.15
C ILE A 104 0.22 -4.23 13.75
N LEU A 105 -0.03 -4.42 15.05
CA LEU A 105 -1.18 -3.85 15.73
C LEU A 105 -1.18 -2.31 15.67
N ILE A 106 -0.06 -1.69 16.03
CA ILE A 106 0.08 -0.22 16.00
C ILE A 106 -0.10 0.31 14.58
N PHE A 107 0.49 -0.35 13.58
CA PHE A 107 0.34 0.01 12.18
C PHE A 107 -1.14 0.01 11.74
N TYR A 108 -1.88 -1.07 11.97
CA TYR A 108 -3.31 -1.12 11.60
C TYR A 108 -4.21 -0.22 12.46
N LEU A 109 -3.85 0.05 13.72
CA LEU A 109 -4.52 1.05 14.54
C LEU A 109 -4.36 2.46 13.98
N LEU A 110 -3.16 2.82 13.50
CA LEU A 110 -2.92 4.09 12.82
C LEU A 110 -3.75 4.18 11.53
N LEU A 111 -3.77 3.13 10.70
CA LEU A 111 -4.61 3.11 9.50
C LEU A 111 -6.10 3.28 9.83
N THR A 112 -6.57 2.64 10.90
CA THR A 112 -7.95 2.77 11.37
C THR A 112 -8.24 4.18 11.85
N PHE A 113 -7.31 4.79 12.60
CA PHE A 113 -7.42 6.18 13.04
C PHE A 113 -7.52 7.14 11.83
N SER A 114 -6.70 6.94 10.80
CA SER A 114 -6.78 7.69 9.54
C SER A 114 -8.16 7.53 8.86
N ALA A 115 -8.72 6.32 8.83
CA ALA A 115 -10.05 6.07 8.29
C ALA A 115 -11.17 6.73 9.12
N VAL A 116 -11.07 6.75 10.45
CA VAL A 116 -12.04 7.43 11.32
C VAL A 116 -11.98 8.95 11.12
N VAL A 117 -10.78 9.53 11.04
CA VAL A 117 -10.61 10.96 10.74
C VAL A 117 -11.23 11.31 9.39
N MET A 118 -11.11 10.43 8.39
CA MET A 118 -11.77 10.60 7.09
C MET A 118 -13.29 10.67 7.22
N VAL A 119 -13.90 9.77 8.00
CA VAL A 119 -15.35 9.79 8.27
C VAL A 119 -15.75 11.09 8.97
N LEU A 120 -15.01 11.49 9.99
CA LEU A 120 -15.27 12.75 10.72
C LEU A 120 -15.16 13.97 9.81
N ASN A 121 -14.22 13.99 8.87
CA ASN A 121 -14.05 15.10 7.92
C ASN A 121 -15.27 15.28 6.99
N HIS A 122 -16.02 14.21 6.71
CA HIS A 122 -17.26 14.30 5.94
C HIS A 122 -18.36 15.06 6.69
N PHE A 123 -18.36 14.99 8.03
CA PHE A 123 -19.36 15.65 8.88
C PHE A 123 -18.87 17.00 9.45
N TYR A 124 -17.56 17.17 9.62
CA TYR A 124 -16.93 18.34 10.24
C TYR A 124 -15.77 18.86 9.38
N PRO A 125 -16.00 19.85 8.50
CA PRO A 125 -14.97 20.42 7.61
C PRO A 125 -13.77 21.03 8.36
N GLN A 126 -13.96 21.40 9.62
CA GLN A 126 -12.93 21.93 10.54
C GLN A 126 -11.82 20.92 10.83
N MET A 127 -12.02 19.64 10.51
CA MET A 127 -11.00 18.59 10.63
C MET A 127 -9.82 18.79 9.66
N ASN A 128 -9.98 19.56 8.58
CA ASN A 128 -8.84 19.88 7.71
C ASN A 128 -7.76 20.68 8.45
N ASN A 129 -8.12 21.63 9.31
CA ASN A 129 -7.15 22.42 10.10
C ASN A 129 -6.38 21.54 11.10
N VAL A 130 -7.06 20.56 11.71
CA VAL A 130 -6.41 19.59 12.62
C VAL A 130 -5.44 18.69 11.86
N ARG A 131 -5.79 18.29 10.63
CA ARG A 131 -4.95 17.45 9.79
C ARG A 131 -3.70 18.18 9.28
N GLU A 132 -3.85 19.43 8.88
CA GLU A 132 -2.72 20.29 8.49
C GLU A 132 -1.73 20.43 9.65
N LEU A 133 -2.22 20.59 10.88
CA LEU A 133 -1.38 20.65 12.08
C LEU A 133 -0.71 19.31 12.43
N ILE A 134 -1.32 18.19 12.08
CA ILE A 134 -0.79 16.84 12.33
C ILE A 134 0.24 16.43 11.27
N MET A 135 0.04 16.81 10.00
CA MET A 135 0.93 16.50 8.88
C MET A 135 2.00 17.56 8.61
N ASN A 136 1.84 18.77 9.16
CA ASN A 136 2.67 19.95 8.86
C ASN A 136 2.75 20.29 7.36
N GLU A 137 1.71 19.92 6.60
CA GLU A 137 1.59 20.21 5.17
C GLU A 137 0.12 20.54 4.84
N MET A 138 -0.09 21.41 3.85
CA MET A 138 -1.43 21.76 3.39
C MET A 138 -2.13 20.54 2.78
N VAL A 139 -3.38 20.31 3.14
CA VAL A 139 -4.17 19.21 2.57
C VAL A 139 -4.53 19.55 1.12
N LEU A 140 -3.94 18.84 0.16
CA LEU A 140 -4.11 19.12 -1.27
C LEU A 140 -5.48 18.68 -1.80
N GLN A 141 -6.05 17.60 -1.28
CA GLN A 141 -7.33 17.02 -1.74
C GLN A 141 -8.06 16.33 -0.58
N SER A 142 -9.36 16.56 -0.43
CA SER A 142 -10.23 15.92 0.58
C SER A 142 -11.40 15.16 -0.09
N PRO A 143 -11.89 14.04 0.50
CA PRO A 143 -11.51 13.44 1.78
C PRO A 143 -10.29 12.50 1.69
N SER A 144 -9.36 12.59 2.65
CA SER A 144 -8.06 11.87 2.59
C SER A 144 -7.51 11.39 3.94
N GLY A 145 -8.36 11.23 4.96
CA GLY A 145 -7.93 10.73 6.27
C GLY A 145 -6.86 11.62 6.88
N ILE A 146 -5.75 11.06 7.34
CA ILE A 146 -4.59 11.87 7.78
C ILE A 146 -3.64 12.19 6.63
N ALA A 147 -3.74 11.48 5.50
CA ALA A 147 -2.82 11.68 4.39
C ALA A 147 -3.02 13.04 3.70
N ILE A 148 -1.94 13.56 3.12
CA ILE A 148 -1.91 14.84 2.40
C ILE A 148 -2.78 14.81 1.12
N SER A 149 -2.90 13.63 0.50
CA SER A 149 -3.67 13.45 -0.74
C SER A 149 -4.65 12.29 -0.64
N GLN A 150 -5.73 12.36 -1.41
CA GLN A 150 -6.67 11.23 -1.54
C GLN A 150 -5.96 10.00 -2.11
N PHE A 151 -5.00 10.16 -3.04
CA PHE A 151 -4.29 9.04 -3.64
C PHE A 151 -3.47 8.23 -2.63
N THR A 152 -2.70 8.90 -1.75
CA THR A 152 -1.91 8.24 -0.70
C THR A 152 -2.80 7.59 0.37
N PHE A 153 -3.93 8.22 0.71
CA PHE A 153 -4.95 7.60 1.57
C PHE A 153 -5.52 6.30 0.97
N GLY A 154 -5.52 6.16 -0.36
CA GLY A 154 -6.00 4.96 -1.04
C GLY A 154 -5.22 3.70 -0.68
N TYR A 155 -3.91 3.82 -0.54
CA TYR A 155 -3.05 2.70 -0.16
C TYR A 155 -3.26 2.31 1.30
N GLN A 156 -3.40 3.29 2.19
CA GLN A 156 -3.77 3.07 3.59
C GLN A 156 -5.10 2.31 3.70
N LEU A 157 -6.10 2.72 2.94
CA LEU A 157 -7.43 2.10 2.98
C LEU A 157 -7.43 0.71 2.33
N ALA A 158 -6.76 0.53 1.19
CA ALA A 158 -6.62 -0.76 0.51
C ALA A 158 -5.93 -1.80 1.42
N ALA A 159 -4.91 -1.36 2.17
CA ALA A 159 -4.22 -2.17 3.16
C ALA A 159 -5.16 -2.62 4.28
N LEU A 160 -5.85 -1.65 4.90
CA LEU A 160 -6.68 -1.84 6.09
C LEU A 160 -7.86 -2.75 5.82
N VAL A 161 -8.64 -2.45 4.79
CA VAL A 161 -9.93 -3.10 4.53
C VAL A 161 -9.73 -4.56 4.13
N SER A 162 -8.73 -4.84 3.30
CA SER A 162 -8.37 -6.21 2.91
C SER A 162 -7.85 -7.02 4.09
N PHE A 163 -6.98 -6.42 4.92
CA PHE A 163 -6.48 -7.08 6.13
C PHE A 163 -7.61 -7.39 7.13
N ALA A 164 -8.45 -6.41 7.45
CA ALA A 164 -9.47 -6.52 8.49
C ALA A 164 -10.47 -7.65 8.18
N VAL A 165 -10.98 -7.71 6.95
CA VAL A 165 -11.93 -8.75 6.55
C VAL A 165 -11.27 -10.14 6.57
N ILE A 166 -10.09 -10.28 5.96
CA ILE A 166 -9.40 -11.57 5.91
C ILE A 166 -9.01 -12.03 7.31
N TYR A 167 -8.57 -11.12 8.18
CA TYR A 167 -8.26 -11.40 9.58
C TYR A 167 -9.46 -12.02 10.31
N THR A 168 -10.66 -11.46 10.16
CA THR A 168 -11.85 -12.03 10.80
C THR A 168 -12.17 -13.45 10.32
N ILE A 169 -11.84 -13.78 9.07
CA ILE A 169 -12.08 -15.10 8.49
C ILE A 169 -11.04 -16.12 8.97
N VAL A 170 -9.76 -15.79 8.81
CA VAL A 170 -8.65 -16.72 9.08
C VAL A 170 -8.47 -16.97 10.59
N PHE A 171 -8.76 -15.97 11.44
CA PHE A 171 -8.76 -16.15 12.90
C PHE A 171 -10.09 -16.67 13.46
N HIS A 172 -10.99 -17.17 12.61
CA HIS A 172 -12.25 -17.80 13.01
C HIS A 172 -13.12 -16.94 13.96
N GLN A 173 -13.18 -15.63 13.71
CA GLN A 173 -14.06 -14.75 14.49
C GLN A 173 -15.54 -15.14 14.29
N PRO A 174 -16.41 -14.86 15.27
CA PRO A 174 -17.83 -15.16 15.14
C PRO A 174 -18.47 -14.38 13.99
N PHE A 175 -19.55 -14.94 13.44
CA PHE A 175 -20.18 -14.45 12.21
C PHE A 175 -20.64 -12.99 12.28
N TYR A 176 -21.16 -12.55 13.43
CA TYR A 176 -21.58 -11.16 13.63
C TYR A 176 -20.40 -10.16 13.52
N ILE A 177 -19.21 -10.52 14.01
CA ILE A 177 -18.00 -9.68 13.86
C ILE A 177 -17.59 -9.61 12.39
N LYS A 178 -17.67 -10.72 11.64
CA LYS A 178 -17.35 -10.74 10.20
C LYS A 178 -18.24 -9.78 9.41
N ILE A 179 -19.56 -9.84 9.65
CA ILE A 179 -20.51 -8.93 9.01
C ILE A 179 -20.24 -7.49 9.41
N PHE A 180 -20.06 -7.23 10.71
CA PHE A 180 -19.81 -5.88 11.21
C PHE A 180 -18.56 -5.27 10.56
N VAL A 181 -17.42 -5.97 10.59
CA VAL A 181 -16.17 -5.52 9.98
C VAL A 181 -16.33 -5.31 8.47
N PHE A 182 -17.02 -6.22 7.77
CA PHE A 182 -17.28 -6.08 6.35
C PHE A 182 -18.11 -4.83 6.02
N LEU A 183 -19.18 -4.55 6.79
CA LEU A 183 -20.01 -3.36 6.61
C LEU A 183 -19.23 -2.07 6.93
N THR A 184 -18.45 -2.05 8.02
CA THR A 184 -17.58 -0.91 8.36
C THR A 184 -16.55 -0.65 7.25
N CYS A 185 -15.98 -1.72 6.69
CA CYS A 185 -15.06 -1.65 5.56
C CYS A 185 -15.72 -1.05 4.31
N LEU A 186 -16.93 -1.49 3.96
CA LEU A 186 -17.70 -0.91 2.85
C LEU A 186 -18.02 0.57 3.10
N LEU A 187 -18.38 0.94 4.33
CA LEU A 187 -18.63 2.34 4.71
C LEU A 187 -17.38 3.21 4.54
N PHE A 188 -16.21 2.73 4.97
CA PHE A 188 -14.95 3.46 4.75
C PHE A 188 -14.60 3.61 3.27
N ILE A 189 -14.80 2.57 2.46
CA ILE A 189 -14.58 2.64 1.00
C ILE A 189 -15.53 3.66 0.37
N TYR A 190 -16.81 3.58 0.73
CA TYR A 190 -17.86 4.45 0.20
C TYR A 190 -17.57 5.93 0.49
N LEU A 191 -17.29 6.28 1.75
CA LEU A 191 -17.00 7.64 2.18
C LEU A 191 -15.62 8.15 1.74
N GLY A 192 -14.64 7.25 1.58
CA GLY A 192 -13.30 7.61 1.07
C GLY A 192 -13.28 8.05 -0.39
N MET A 193 -14.39 7.85 -1.12
CA MET A 193 -14.57 8.24 -2.52
C MET A 193 -13.53 7.66 -3.49
N GLN A 194 -13.03 6.45 -3.23
CA GLN A 194 -11.97 5.81 -4.03
C GLN A 194 -12.42 4.54 -4.75
N ARG A 195 -12.58 4.65 -6.07
CA ARG A 195 -12.97 3.51 -6.94
C ARG A 195 -11.92 2.40 -6.98
N SER A 196 -10.65 2.74 -7.07
CA SER A 196 -9.57 1.75 -7.14
C SER A 196 -9.45 0.93 -5.86
N VAL A 197 -9.72 1.53 -4.69
CA VAL A 197 -9.77 0.80 -3.41
C VAL A 197 -10.92 -0.21 -3.40
N PHE A 198 -12.09 0.16 -3.94
CA PHE A 198 -13.21 -0.78 -4.07
C PHE A 198 -12.86 -1.98 -4.98
N ILE A 199 -12.29 -1.70 -6.17
CA ILE A 199 -11.91 -2.74 -7.14
C ILE A 199 -10.85 -3.67 -6.54
N THR A 200 -9.84 -3.10 -5.88
CA THR A 200 -8.74 -3.87 -5.28
C THR A 200 -9.21 -4.71 -4.09
N PHE A 201 -10.11 -4.17 -3.26
CA PHE A 201 -10.77 -4.91 -2.19
C PHE A 201 -11.59 -6.08 -2.75
N ALA A 202 -12.45 -5.83 -3.75
CA ALA A 202 -13.26 -6.87 -4.37
C ALA A 202 -12.37 -7.97 -5.00
N CYS A 203 -11.32 -7.60 -5.71
CA CYS A 203 -10.37 -8.54 -6.30
C CYS A 203 -9.67 -9.39 -5.22
N SER A 204 -9.20 -8.76 -4.14
CA SER A 204 -8.48 -9.43 -3.06
C SER A 204 -9.37 -10.39 -2.27
N ILE A 205 -10.59 -9.98 -1.94
CA ILE A 205 -11.56 -10.82 -1.22
C ILE A 205 -12.09 -11.96 -2.10
N THR A 206 -12.32 -11.72 -3.39
CA THR A 206 -12.71 -12.77 -4.34
C THR A 206 -11.61 -13.81 -4.47
N LEU A 207 -10.36 -13.38 -4.69
CA LEU A 207 -9.22 -14.28 -4.77
C LEU A 207 -9.02 -15.08 -3.47
N PHE A 208 -9.09 -14.41 -2.31
CA PHE A 208 -9.03 -15.06 -1.00
C PHE A 208 -10.14 -16.10 -0.85
N SER A 209 -11.37 -15.75 -1.20
CA SER A 209 -12.53 -16.64 -1.07
C SER A 209 -12.37 -17.88 -1.95
N LEU A 210 -11.96 -17.70 -3.22
CA LEU A 210 -11.68 -18.80 -4.14
C LEU A 210 -10.63 -19.76 -3.59
N LEU A 211 -9.55 -19.24 -3.00
CA LEU A 211 -8.47 -20.09 -2.47
C LEU A 211 -8.84 -20.75 -1.13
N TYR A 212 -9.52 -20.05 -0.23
CA TYR A 212 -9.86 -20.53 1.10
C TYR A 212 -11.04 -21.51 1.11
N TYR A 213 -12.14 -21.15 0.43
CA TYR A 213 -13.39 -21.91 0.38
C TYR A 213 -13.51 -22.83 -0.85
N ARG A 214 -12.61 -22.71 -1.85
CA ARG A 214 -12.59 -23.52 -3.08
C ARG A 214 -13.95 -23.46 -3.79
N TYR A 215 -14.56 -24.61 -4.07
CA TYR A 215 -15.84 -24.71 -4.78
C TYR A 215 -16.99 -23.96 -4.10
N LYS A 216 -17.00 -23.86 -2.76
CA LYS A 216 -18.03 -23.12 -2.01
C LYS A 216 -17.97 -21.61 -2.28
N ALA A 217 -16.82 -21.09 -2.71
CA ALA A 217 -16.66 -19.69 -3.03
C ALA A 217 -17.45 -19.27 -4.27
N ILE A 218 -17.57 -20.17 -5.27
CA ILE A 218 -18.31 -19.88 -6.51
C ILE A 218 -19.77 -19.56 -6.19
N PHE A 219 -20.36 -20.31 -5.25
CA PHE A 219 -21.72 -20.06 -4.78
C PHE A 219 -21.86 -18.72 -4.03
N ILE A 220 -20.90 -18.41 -3.14
CA ILE A 220 -20.88 -17.14 -2.40
C ILE A 220 -20.75 -15.94 -3.36
N ILE A 221 -19.86 -16.04 -4.34
CA ILE A 221 -19.63 -15.00 -5.36
C ILE A 221 -20.87 -14.85 -6.24
N GLY A 222 -21.47 -15.97 -6.68
CA GLY A 222 -22.70 -15.95 -7.47
C GLY A 222 -23.85 -15.23 -6.75
N ILE A 223 -24.05 -15.54 -5.46
CA ILE A 223 -25.04 -14.82 -4.63
C ILE A 223 -24.70 -13.34 -4.54
N ALA A 224 -23.44 -12.98 -4.27
CA ALA A 224 -23.02 -11.59 -4.16
C ALA A 224 -23.24 -10.79 -5.46
N ILE A 225 -22.99 -11.40 -6.62
CA ILE A 225 -23.27 -10.79 -7.92
C ILE A 225 -24.77 -10.60 -8.10
N CYS A 226 -25.58 -11.64 -7.87
CA CYS A 226 -27.03 -11.54 -7.98
C CYS A 226 -27.61 -10.46 -7.05
N THR A 227 -27.20 -10.42 -5.78
CA THR A 227 -27.66 -9.39 -4.84
C THR A 227 -27.21 -7.99 -5.26
N SER A 228 -25.99 -7.84 -5.79
CA SER A 228 -25.52 -6.54 -6.30
C SER A 228 -26.32 -6.06 -7.52
N LEU A 229 -26.68 -6.96 -8.44
CA LEU A 229 -27.51 -6.64 -9.60
C LEU A 229 -28.94 -6.28 -9.22
N LEU A 230 -29.52 -7.02 -8.25
CA LEU A 230 -30.83 -6.69 -7.70
C LEU A 230 -30.79 -5.32 -7.01
N PHE A 231 -29.79 -5.08 -6.16
CA PHE A 231 -29.64 -3.79 -5.48
C PHE A 231 -29.46 -2.62 -6.46
N TYR A 232 -28.65 -2.80 -7.51
CA TYR A 232 -28.48 -1.78 -8.54
C TYR A 232 -29.79 -1.47 -9.28
N ASN A 233 -30.48 -2.50 -9.76
CA ASN A 233 -31.68 -2.34 -10.57
C ASN A 233 -32.89 -1.84 -9.78
N TYR A 234 -33.03 -2.22 -8.50
CA TYR A 234 -34.21 -1.92 -7.70
C TYR A 234 -34.05 -0.77 -6.70
N VAL A 235 -32.82 -0.40 -6.32
CA VAL A 235 -32.58 0.63 -5.29
C VAL A 235 -31.83 1.83 -5.85
N LEU A 236 -30.73 1.59 -6.59
CA LEU A 236 -29.84 2.68 -7.03
C LEU A 236 -30.30 3.38 -8.31
N LYS A 237 -30.92 2.64 -9.25
CA LYS A 237 -31.34 3.20 -10.54
C LYS A 237 -32.37 4.33 -10.42
N ASP A 238 -33.19 4.31 -9.35
CA ASP A 238 -34.28 5.27 -9.12
C ASP A 238 -33.97 6.27 -7.99
N SER A 239 -32.81 6.18 -7.32
CA SER A 239 -32.45 7.10 -6.24
C SER A 239 -31.76 8.36 -6.77
N SER A 240 -32.54 9.43 -6.91
CA SER A 240 -32.14 10.76 -7.39
C SER A 240 -31.49 11.64 -6.30
N ASP A 241 -30.62 11.08 -5.46
CA ASP A 241 -29.99 11.84 -4.37
C ASP A 241 -28.58 12.30 -4.75
N ASN A 242 -28.49 13.59 -5.09
CA ASN A 242 -27.34 14.29 -5.68
C ASN A 242 -26.22 14.59 -4.66
N LYS A 243 -25.93 13.66 -3.74
CA LYS A 243 -24.82 13.77 -2.80
C LYS A 243 -23.52 13.33 -3.47
N ASN A 244 -22.45 14.08 -3.24
CA ASN A 244 -21.10 13.81 -3.74
C ASN A 244 -20.58 12.46 -3.21
N ASN A 245 -20.77 11.41 -4.00
CA ASN A 245 -20.54 10.01 -3.71
C ASN A 245 -19.74 9.39 -4.88
N ILE A 246 -19.24 8.17 -4.71
CA ILE A 246 -18.48 7.45 -5.76
C ILE A 246 -19.24 7.39 -7.10
N LEU A 247 -20.58 7.30 -7.01
CA LEU A 247 -21.53 7.27 -8.13
C LEU A 247 -21.71 8.64 -8.80
N SER A 248 -21.90 9.73 -8.05
CA SER A 248 -22.01 11.08 -8.65
C SER A 248 -20.67 11.63 -9.17
N LYS A 249 -19.53 11.15 -8.65
CA LYS A 249 -18.22 11.39 -9.28
C LYS A 249 -18.11 10.73 -10.68
N ASN A 250 -18.93 9.72 -10.99
CA ASN A 250 -18.91 9.07 -12.32
C ASN A 250 -19.70 9.91 -13.32
N GLU A 251 -20.77 10.54 -12.86
CA GLU A 251 -21.64 11.40 -13.67
C GLU A 251 -21.02 12.78 -13.92
N ASN A 252 -20.26 13.32 -12.95
CA ASN A 252 -19.57 14.62 -13.05
C ASN A 252 -18.12 14.53 -13.59
N ASN A 253 -17.71 13.41 -14.18
CA ASN A 253 -16.38 13.30 -14.78
C ASN A 253 -16.35 14.09 -16.10
N ASP A 254 -15.77 15.29 -16.08
CA ASP A 254 -15.46 16.04 -17.29
C ASP A 254 -14.66 15.17 -18.28
N PRO A 255 -15.03 15.16 -19.57
CA PRO A 255 -14.35 14.35 -20.59
C PRO A 255 -12.86 14.69 -20.77
N GLU A 256 -12.40 15.85 -20.26
CA GLU A 256 -10.99 16.27 -20.24
C GLU A 256 -10.09 15.54 -19.22
N PHE A 257 -10.65 14.86 -18.20
CA PHE A 257 -9.88 14.11 -17.17
C PHE A 257 -10.04 12.58 -17.26
N ASN A 258 -10.20 12.05 -18.48
CA ASN A 258 -10.32 10.61 -18.70
C ASN A 258 -9.00 9.87 -18.37
N ARG A 259 -8.97 9.14 -17.25
CA ARG A 259 -7.83 8.30 -16.81
C ARG A 259 -7.36 7.29 -17.86
N SER A 260 -8.27 6.82 -18.71
CA SER A 260 -7.95 5.99 -19.86
C SER A 260 -7.05 6.71 -20.88
N GLY A 261 -7.23 8.02 -21.06
CA GLY A 261 -6.36 8.87 -21.88
C GLY A 261 -4.94 8.95 -21.33
N LEU A 262 -4.77 9.00 -20.00
CA LEU A 262 -3.44 9.06 -19.35
C LEU A 262 -2.66 7.74 -19.48
N VAL A 263 -3.33 6.60 -19.37
CA VAL A 263 -2.70 5.30 -19.61
C VAL A 263 -2.39 5.12 -21.10
N ALA A 264 -3.29 5.53 -21.98
CA ALA A 264 -3.07 5.50 -23.43
C ALA A 264 -1.89 6.39 -23.87
N GLU A 265 -1.74 7.56 -23.26
CA GLU A 265 -0.59 8.45 -23.51
C GLU A 265 0.71 7.80 -23.05
N ASN A 266 0.74 7.15 -21.87
CA ASN A 266 1.93 6.42 -21.44
C ASN A 266 2.26 5.26 -22.40
N LEU A 267 1.25 4.50 -22.85
CA LEU A 267 1.47 3.46 -23.85
C LEU A 267 1.97 4.02 -25.19
N ARG A 268 1.53 5.23 -25.57
CA ARG A 268 2.04 5.94 -26.75
C ARG A 268 3.50 6.37 -26.56
N ILE A 269 3.84 6.95 -25.42
CA ILE A 269 5.24 7.30 -25.07
C ILE A 269 6.10 6.03 -25.09
N TYR A 270 5.62 4.93 -24.52
CA TYR A 270 6.31 3.65 -24.56
C TYR A 270 6.48 3.13 -25.99
N ALA A 271 5.49 3.31 -26.87
CA ALA A 271 5.59 2.93 -28.28
C ALA A 271 6.60 3.81 -29.05
N ASP A 272 6.65 5.11 -28.75
CA ASP A 272 7.61 6.06 -29.33
C ASP A 272 9.04 5.83 -28.82
N TYR A 273 9.19 5.36 -27.57
CA TYR A 273 10.47 5.12 -26.90
C TYR A 273 10.55 3.69 -26.29
N PRO A 274 10.57 2.63 -27.12
CA PRO A 274 10.37 1.25 -26.68
C PRO A 274 11.51 0.69 -25.82
N LEU A 275 12.70 1.30 -25.88
CA LEU A 275 13.83 0.91 -25.04
C LEU A 275 13.81 1.60 -23.67
N GLY A 276 12.90 2.54 -23.42
CA GLY A 276 12.80 3.33 -22.19
C GLY A 276 13.41 4.70 -22.31
N LEU A 277 12.77 5.70 -21.69
CA LEU A 277 13.15 7.12 -21.79
C LEU A 277 14.61 7.41 -21.43
N VAL A 278 15.16 6.67 -20.46
CA VAL A 278 16.56 6.77 -20.03
C VAL A 278 17.53 6.52 -21.20
N PHE A 279 17.28 5.53 -22.05
CA PHE A 279 18.18 5.20 -23.16
C PHE A 279 18.12 6.22 -24.30
N TYR A 280 17.05 7.03 -24.35
CA TYR A 280 16.91 8.13 -25.29
C TYR A 280 17.33 9.48 -24.71
N GLY A 281 17.82 9.52 -23.45
CA GLY A 281 18.20 10.75 -22.77
C GLY A 281 17.03 11.73 -22.60
N LYS A 282 15.81 11.20 -22.46
CA LYS A 282 14.57 12.00 -22.30
C LYS A 282 14.06 11.88 -20.87
N SER A 283 13.57 12.98 -20.32
CA SER A 283 12.76 12.97 -19.11
C SER A 283 11.27 12.84 -19.46
N TRP A 284 10.44 12.50 -18.46
CA TRP A 284 8.99 12.49 -18.64
C TRP A 284 8.43 13.85 -19.01
N GLY A 285 8.98 14.92 -18.43
CA GLY A 285 8.64 16.30 -18.81
C GLY A 285 8.80 16.52 -20.31
N ASP A 286 9.93 16.13 -20.87
CA ASP A 286 10.26 16.36 -22.29
C ASP A 286 9.26 15.71 -23.27
N VAL A 287 8.62 14.62 -22.86
CA VAL A 287 7.73 13.83 -23.72
C VAL A 287 6.25 14.20 -23.55
N ILE A 288 5.84 14.74 -22.40
CA ILE A 288 4.45 15.15 -22.14
C ILE A 288 4.11 16.55 -22.69
N TYR A 289 5.08 17.46 -22.85
CA TYR A 289 4.81 18.84 -23.31
C TYR A 289 4.27 18.96 -24.73
N ARG A 290 4.27 17.87 -25.53
CA ARG A 290 3.70 17.87 -26.90
C ARG A 290 2.17 17.87 -26.92
N ASN A 291 1.51 17.71 -25.78
CA ASN A 291 0.08 17.49 -25.71
C ASN A 291 -0.59 18.61 -24.87
N ARG A 292 -1.35 19.51 -25.52
CA ARG A 292 -1.91 20.72 -24.90
C ARG A 292 -2.86 20.44 -23.72
N VAL A 293 -3.43 19.24 -23.65
CA VAL A 293 -4.34 18.77 -22.58
C VAL A 293 -3.60 18.36 -21.29
N PHE A 294 -2.29 18.04 -21.38
CA PHE A 294 -1.51 17.46 -20.27
C PHE A 294 -0.39 18.37 -19.75
N SER A 295 -0.48 19.67 -20.03
CA SER A 295 0.50 20.70 -19.66
C SER A 295 0.73 20.87 -18.14
N SER A 296 -0.07 20.21 -17.29
CA SER A 296 -0.05 20.31 -15.82
C SER A 296 0.67 19.17 -15.09
N GLY A 297 1.51 18.36 -15.76
CA GLY A 297 2.36 17.37 -15.09
C GLY A 297 1.62 16.12 -14.59
N ILE A 298 0.46 15.82 -15.17
CA ILE A 298 -0.34 14.65 -14.80
C ILE A 298 0.34 13.38 -15.34
N THR A 299 0.79 12.54 -14.41
CA THR A 299 1.47 11.27 -14.67
C THR A 299 0.46 10.12 -14.83
N SER A 300 0.84 9.06 -15.55
CA SER A 300 -0.07 8.08 -16.23
C SER A 300 -1.12 7.31 -15.41
N HIS A 301 -1.19 7.50 -14.09
CA HIS A 301 -2.04 6.75 -13.17
C HIS A 301 -1.80 5.23 -13.23
N ASN A 302 -0.54 4.82 -13.47
CA ASN A 302 -0.08 3.44 -13.36
C ASN A 302 1.43 3.45 -13.02
N ALA A 303 1.74 3.16 -11.75
CA ALA A 303 3.09 3.26 -11.23
C ALA A 303 4.07 2.29 -11.92
N TYR A 304 3.60 1.06 -12.22
CA TYR A 304 4.42 0.04 -12.87
C TYR A 304 4.70 0.39 -14.33
N LEU A 305 3.68 0.85 -15.06
CA LEU A 305 3.85 1.26 -16.44
C LEU A 305 4.79 2.45 -16.52
N MET A 306 4.69 3.44 -15.63
CA MET A 306 5.68 4.52 -15.54
C MET A 306 7.09 3.98 -15.31
N PHE A 307 7.28 3.10 -14.33
CA PHE A 307 8.58 2.52 -14.04
C PHE A 307 9.20 1.83 -15.27
N ILE A 308 8.39 1.08 -16.01
CA ILE A 308 8.80 0.43 -17.26
C ILE A 308 9.07 1.46 -18.37
N THR A 309 8.25 2.48 -18.52
CA THR A 309 8.45 3.53 -19.55
C THR A 309 9.72 4.34 -19.29
N TYR A 310 10.04 4.62 -18.02
CA TYR A 310 11.30 5.29 -17.68
C TYR A 310 12.51 4.40 -17.95
N LEU A 311 12.54 3.18 -17.38
CA LEU A 311 13.73 2.32 -17.38
C LEU A 311 13.84 1.41 -18.60
N GLY A 312 12.79 1.28 -19.39
CA GLY A 312 12.67 0.32 -20.46
C GLY A 312 12.16 -1.05 -20.00
N PRO A 313 11.73 -1.90 -20.95
CA PRO A 313 11.17 -3.21 -20.65
C PRO A 313 12.18 -4.14 -19.96
N PHE A 314 13.43 -4.17 -20.41
CA PHE A 314 14.41 -5.11 -19.87
C PHE A 314 14.79 -4.76 -18.43
N LEU A 315 15.27 -3.55 -18.19
CA LEU A 315 15.71 -3.12 -16.86
C LEU A 315 14.50 -2.95 -15.92
N GLY A 316 13.43 -2.33 -16.39
CA GLY A 316 12.20 -2.12 -15.62
C GLY A 316 11.55 -3.43 -15.19
N LEU A 317 11.32 -4.38 -16.11
CA LEU A 317 10.73 -5.67 -15.74
C LEU A 317 11.69 -6.53 -14.90
N ALA A 318 12.99 -6.53 -15.19
CA ALA A 318 13.96 -7.28 -14.40
C ALA A 318 13.98 -6.82 -12.93
N LEU A 319 14.02 -5.50 -12.69
CA LEU A 319 13.96 -4.94 -11.35
C LEU A 319 12.61 -5.18 -10.67
N LEU A 320 11.50 -5.02 -11.41
CA LEU A 320 10.16 -5.29 -10.89
C LEU A 320 10.03 -6.75 -10.44
N LEU A 321 10.48 -7.70 -11.27
CA LEU A 321 10.51 -9.12 -10.94
C LEU A 321 11.44 -9.40 -9.76
N ALA A 322 12.63 -8.79 -9.71
CA ALA A 322 13.56 -8.98 -8.60
C ALA A 322 12.94 -8.52 -7.27
N VAL A 323 12.26 -7.37 -7.26
CA VAL A 323 11.56 -6.83 -6.08
C VAL A 323 10.41 -7.74 -5.64
N TYR A 324 9.54 -8.17 -6.55
CA TYR A 324 8.35 -8.94 -6.17
C TYR A 324 8.57 -10.44 -6.00
N SER A 325 9.58 -11.03 -6.65
CA SER A 325 9.79 -12.49 -6.72
C SER A 325 9.76 -13.17 -5.36
N LYS A 326 10.45 -12.60 -4.36
CA LYS A 326 10.53 -13.17 -3.02
C LYS A 326 9.20 -13.10 -2.28
N ILE A 327 8.52 -11.95 -2.32
CA ILE A 327 7.19 -11.79 -1.71
C ILE A 327 6.18 -12.73 -2.35
N VAL A 328 6.21 -12.84 -3.69
CA VAL A 328 5.33 -13.73 -4.44
C VAL A 328 5.57 -15.18 -4.04
N ARG A 329 6.83 -15.62 -3.93
CA ARG A 329 7.17 -16.97 -3.45
C ARG A 329 6.66 -17.24 -2.03
N ILE A 330 6.85 -16.29 -1.11
CA ILE A 330 6.35 -16.37 0.28
C ILE A 330 4.82 -16.46 0.28
N GLY A 331 4.16 -15.59 -0.48
CA GLY A 331 2.71 -15.58 -0.64
C GLY A 331 2.19 -16.91 -1.16
N PHE A 332 2.76 -17.45 -2.23
CA PHE A 332 2.38 -18.76 -2.76
C PHE A 332 2.60 -19.89 -1.74
N ALA A 333 3.70 -19.88 -0.99
CA ALA A 333 3.95 -20.86 0.07
C ALA A 333 2.88 -20.78 1.17
N ALA A 334 2.55 -19.58 1.63
CA ALA A 334 1.50 -19.35 2.63
C ALA A 334 0.12 -19.79 2.12
N LEU A 335 -0.19 -19.54 0.85
CA LEU A 335 -1.46 -19.91 0.21
C LEU A 335 -1.63 -21.43 0.08
N LYS A 336 -0.55 -22.19 -0.15
CA LYS A 336 -0.62 -23.68 -0.15
C LYS A 336 -1.11 -24.22 1.19
N GLN A 337 -0.85 -23.49 2.27
CA GLN A 337 -1.22 -23.83 3.64
C GLN A 337 -2.15 -22.78 4.26
N ILE A 338 -3.10 -22.25 3.47
CA ILE A 338 -3.96 -21.11 3.84
C ILE A 338 -4.83 -21.34 5.09
N ARG A 339 -5.04 -22.60 5.49
CA ARG A 339 -5.87 -22.98 6.64
C ARG A 339 -5.06 -23.21 7.92
N LEU A 340 -3.73 -23.21 7.85
CA LEU A 340 -2.90 -23.38 9.03
C LEU A 340 -2.90 -22.08 9.85
N LYS A 341 -3.12 -22.22 11.16
CA LYS A 341 -3.20 -21.09 12.08
C LYS A 341 -1.87 -20.36 12.18
N GLU A 342 -0.73 -21.04 12.02
CA GLU A 342 0.57 -20.37 12.02
C GLU A 342 0.66 -19.36 10.87
N ASN A 343 0.11 -19.69 9.70
CA ASN A 343 0.17 -18.84 8.50
C ASN A 343 -0.84 -17.70 8.51
N ALA A 344 -1.74 -17.64 9.51
CA ALA A 344 -2.85 -16.72 9.53
C ALA A 344 -2.45 -15.25 9.34
N MET A 345 -1.46 -14.81 10.11
CA MET A 345 -0.94 -13.44 10.02
C MET A 345 -0.25 -13.19 8.67
N LEU A 346 0.53 -14.15 8.18
CA LEU A 346 1.23 -14.03 6.91
C LEU A 346 0.25 -13.90 5.74
N ILE A 347 -0.84 -14.67 5.74
CA ILE A 347 -1.91 -14.56 4.75
C ILE A 347 -2.54 -13.17 4.78
N CYS A 348 -2.88 -12.66 5.98
CA CYS A 348 -3.46 -11.32 6.11
C CYS A 348 -2.54 -10.24 5.55
N LEU A 349 -1.24 -10.30 5.87
CA LEU A 349 -0.23 -9.36 5.34
C LEU A 349 -0.05 -9.49 3.82
N CYS A 350 0.02 -10.72 3.29
CA CYS A 350 0.14 -10.97 1.85
C CYS A 350 -1.05 -10.43 1.06
N PHE A 351 -2.28 -10.61 1.52
CA PHE A 351 -3.45 -10.04 0.85
C PHE A 351 -3.58 -8.53 1.01
N SER A 352 -3.14 -7.97 2.15
CA SER A 352 -3.03 -6.52 2.34
C SER A 352 -2.03 -5.91 1.34
N PHE A 353 -0.86 -6.54 1.18
CA PHE A 353 0.15 -6.13 0.21
C PHE A 353 -0.29 -6.34 -1.25
N LEU A 354 -1.03 -7.41 -1.54
CA LEU A 354 -1.63 -7.65 -2.85
C LEU A 354 -2.62 -6.53 -3.21
N ALA A 355 -3.51 -6.15 -2.28
CA ALA A 355 -4.50 -5.10 -2.51
C ALA A 355 -3.83 -3.77 -2.87
N ILE A 356 -2.80 -3.37 -2.11
CA ILE A 356 -1.98 -2.19 -2.40
C ILE A 356 -1.26 -2.32 -3.74
N SER A 357 -0.70 -3.48 -4.04
CA SER A 357 0.01 -3.71 -5.30
C SER A 357 -0.93 -3.60 -6.51
N ILE A 358 -2.17 -4.07 -6.40
CA ILE A 358 -3.19 -3.87 -7.45
C ILE A 358 -3.61 -2.39 -7.49
N ASN A 359 -3.70 -1.71 -6.35
CA ASN A 359 -4.09 -0.30 -6.28
C ASN A 359 -3.08 0.61 -7.01
N ALA A 360 -1.79 0.25 -7.00
CA ALA A 360 -0.73 0.91 -7.75
C ALA A 360 -0.89 0.83 -9.29
N LEU A 361 -1.76 -0.03 -9.82
CA LEU A 361 -2.09 -0.02 -11.26
C LEU A 361 -2.96 1.18 -11.66
N SER A 362 -3.61 1.83 -10.69
CA SER A 362 -4.54 2.95 -10.91
C SER A 362 -4.01 4.30 -10.42
N HIS A 363 -2.78 4.34 -9.92
CA HIS A 363 -2.18 5.47 -9.22
C HIS A 363 -0.66 5.44 -9.43
N ASN A 364 0.03 6.55 -9.14
CA ASN A 364 1.46 6.69 -9.44
C ASN A 364 2.38 6.31 -8.27
N ALA A 365 1.83 6.08 -7.06
CA ALA A 365 2.61 5.67 -5.91
C ALA A 365 2.73 4.13 -5.81
N TRP A 366 3.85 3.63 -5.30
CA TRP A 366 4.03 2.21 -4.97
C TRP A 366 5.31 2.05 -4.13
N LEU A 367 5.73 0.79 -3.88
CA LEU A 367 6.85 0.44 -3.01
C LEU A 367 8.12 1.29 -3.22
N ILE A 368 8.45 1.61 -4.48
CA ILE A 368 9.66 2.38 -4.84
C ILE A 368 9.44 3.88 -4.72
N SER A 369 8.21 4.37 -4.85
CA SER A 369 7.90 5.80 -4.88
C SER A 369 7.19 6.30 -3.62
N ALA A 370 7.67 5.82 -2.46
CA ALA A 370 7.37 6.32 -1.13
C ALA A 370 5.92 6.22 -0.63
N ASP A 371 5.31 5.03 -0.71
CA ASP A 371 4.14 4.72 0.12
C ASP A 371 4.58 3.96 1.39
N GLY A 372 4.48 4.64 2.53
CA GLY A 372 4.82 4.12 3.86
C GLY A 372 4.17 2.78 4.22
N PRO A 373 2.85 2.62 4.02
CA PRO A 373 2.14 1.35 4.16
C PRO A 373 2.72 0.23 3.30
N THR A 374 3.04 0.52 2.04
CA THR A 374 3.61 -0.48 1.12
C THR A 374 4.97 -0.99 1.59
N LEU A 375 5.86 -0.09 2.02
CA LEU A 375 7.20 -0.43 2.53
C LEU A 375 7.11 -1.24 3.82
N PHE A 376 6.27 -0.81 4.77
CA PHE A 376 6.06 -1.52 6.03
C PHE A 376 5.57 -2.95 5.80
N LEU A 377 4.58 -3.14 4.92
CA LEU A 377 4.04 -4.47 4.61
C LEU A 377 5.06 -5.35 3.89
N TYR A 378 5.80 -4.81 2.93
CA TYR A 378 6.83 -5.54 2.20
C TYR A 378 7.87 -6.13 3.17
N ILE A 379 8.42 -5.30 4.08
CA ILE A 379 9.40 -5.78 5.06
C ILE A 379 8.74 -6.67 6.11
N SER A 380 7.50 -6.39 6.52
CA SER A 380 6.76 -7.23 7.48
C SER A 380 6.57 -8.67 6.98
N ILE A 381 6.24 -8.86 5.70
CA ILE A 381 6.10 -10.18 5.09
C ILE A 381 7.45 -10.91 5.07
N LEU A 382 8.51 -10.24 4.61
CA LEU A 382 9.87 -10.80 4.60
C LEU A 382 10.34 -11.19 6.00
N HIS A 383 10.02 -10.36 7.00
CA HIS A 383 10.40 -10.59 8.37
C HIS A 383 9.62 -11.73 9.00
N LEU A 384 8.29 -11.75 8.84
CA LEU A 384 7.45 -12.80 9.37
C LEU A 384 7.84 -14.18 8.82
N ASN A 385 8.11 -14.28 7.52
CA ASN A 385 8.57 -15.53 6.91
C ASN A 385 9.89 -16.04 7.50
N LYS A 386 10.80 -15.14 7.93
CA LYS A 386 12.09 -15.50 8.54
C LYS A 386 11.95 -15.95 9.99
N ILE A 387 11.05 -15.34 10.76
CA ILE A 387 10.82 -15.72 12.18
C ILE A 387 9.85 -16.89 12.32
N MET A 388 9.12 -17.24 11.26
CA MET A 388 8.30 -18.44 11.20
C MET A 388 9.14 -19.67 10.80
N PRO A 389 8.91 -20.83 11.42
CA PRO A 389 9.71 -22.04 11.19
C PRO A 389 9.43 -22.78 9.86
N LEU A 390 8.67 -22.21 8.92
CA LEU A 390 8.14 -22.93 7.74
C LEU A 390 9.21 -23.52 6.82
N GLU A 391 10.38 -22.89 6.67
CA GLU A 391 11.47 -23.46 5.85
C GLU A 391 12.27 -24.58 6.56
N LYS A 392 12.16 -24.72 7.90
CA LYS A 392 12.92 -25.75 8.64
C LYS A 392 12.25 -27.13 8.64
N GLU A 393 10.97 -27.23 8.33
CA GLU A 393 10.29 -28.53 8.18
C GLU A 393 10.38 -29.09 6.75
N GLN A 394 10.44 -28.25 5.72
CA GLN A 394 10.64 -28.73 4.33
C GLN A 394 12.04 -29.32 4.13
N ALA A 395 13.08 -28.75 4.73
CA ALA A 395 14.43 -29.32 4.70
C ALA A 395 14.59 -30.59 5.57
N LYS A 396 13.61 -30.95 6.41
CA LYS A 396 13.59 -32.18 7.20
C LYS A 396 12.72 -33.29 6.59
N LEU A 397 11.91 -32.96 5.60
CA LEU A 397 11.08 -33.93 4.86
C LEU A 397 11.71 -34.33 3.52
N GLU A 398 12.83 -33.70 3.14
CA GLU A 398 13.64 -34.02 1.96
C GLU A 398 15.00 -34.66 2.31
N ILE A 399 15.19 -35.09 3.56
CA ILE A 399 16.28 -35.99 4.02
C ILE A 399 15.60 -37.22 4.61
#